data_AF-A0A3B9ZGR4-F1
#
_entry.id   AF-A0A3B9ZGR4-F1
#
_cell.length_a   1.000
_cell.length_b   1.000
_cell.length_c   1.000
_cell.angle_alpha   90.00
_cell.angle_beta   90.00
_cell.angle_gamma   90.00
#
_symmetry.space_group_name_H-M   'P 1'
#
loop_
_entity.id
_entity.type
_entity.pdbx_description
1 polymer ?
#
loop_
_entity_poly.entity_id
_entity_poly.type
_entity_poly.pdbx_seq_one_letter_code
_entity_poly.pdbx_strand_id
1 'polypeptide(L)'
;MSKKPVTHRVVTFLTREELDFLDKLEKDVMFSSGKYISRSQILQDMAELLAKTKMNATGIKDNQELKSKIQEAIAKLYQEQENSQSSNEPGQ
;
A
#
# COMPACT_ATOMS: atom_id res chain seq x y z
N MET A 1 7.40 28.78 -9.93
CA MET A 1 6.18 27.98 -10.17
C MET A 1 6.52 26.52 -9.92
N SER A 2 6.02 25.90 -8.84
CA SER A 2 6.26 24.46 -8.60
C SER A 2 5.54 23.65 -9.68
N LYS A 3 6.28 22.85 -10.45
CA LYS A 3 5.70 21.95 -11.46
C LYS A 3 4.75 20.98 -10.76
N LYS A 4 3.48 20.96 -11.17
CA LYS A 4 2.54 19.92 -10.74
C LYS A 4 3.07 18.55 -11.21
N PRO A 5 2.94 17.49 -10.39
CA PRO A 5 3.35 16.15 -10.79
C PRO A 5 2.54 15.68 -12.01
N VAL A 6 3.23 15.07 -12.98
CA VAL A 6 2.59 14.51 -14.18
C VAL A 6 1.92 13.19 -13.80
N THR A 7 0.60 13.14 -13.88
CA THR A 7 -0.18 11.92 -13.62
C THR A 7 -0.27 11.06 -14.88
N HIS A 8 -0.23 9.75 -14.71
CA HIS A 8 -0.34 8.77 -15.79
C HIS A 8 -1.50 7.82 -15.49
N ARG A 9 -2.30 7.48 -16.52
CA ARG A 9 -3.40 6.51 -16.38
C ARG A 9 -2.84 5.10 -16.49
N VAL A 10 -3.12 4.28 -15.48
CA VAL A 10 -2.83 2.84 -15.49
C VAL A 10 -4.16 2.09 -15.71
N VAL A 11 -4.14 1.08 -16.56
CA VAL A 11 -5.27 0.16 -16.79
C VAL A 11 -4.79 -1.25 -16.46
N THR A 12 -5.54 -1.96 -15.63
CA THR A 12 -5.24 -3.34 -15.23
C THR A 12 -6.51 -4.17 -15.24
N PHE A 13 -6.33 -5.49 -15.27
CA PHE A 13 -7.41 -6.46 -15.14
C PHE A 13 -7.35 -7.09 -13.77
N LEU A 14 -8.51 -7.14 -13.11
CA LEU A 14 -8.67 -7.77 -11.81
C LEU A 14 -9.67 -8.91 -11.94
N THR A 15 -9.40 -9.99 -11.22
CA THR A 15 -10.35 -11.07 -11.01
C THR A 15 -11.53 -10.59 -10.17
N ARG A 16 -12.61 -11.39 -10.14
CA ARG A 16 -13.77 -11.10 -9.29
C ARG A 16 -13.39 -11.01 -7.82
N GLU A 17 -12.54 -11.93 -7.34
CA GLU A 17 -12.09 -11.96 -5.95
C GLU A 17 -11.31 -10.70 -5.57
N GLU A 18 -10.41 -10.23 -6.44
CA GLU A 18 -9.66 -8.98 -6.22
C GLU A 18 -10.58 -7.75 -6.23
N LEU A 19 -11.60 -7.73 -7.09
CA LEU A 19 -12.61 -6.66 -7.10
C LEU A 19 -13.45 -6.66 -5.82
N ASP A 20 -13.92 -7.83 -5.39
CA ASP A 20 -14.73 -7.96 -4.18
C ASP A 20 -13.93 -7.54 -2.93
N PHE A 21 -12.62 -7.78 -2.91
CA PHE A 21 -11.72 -7.27 -1.88
C PHE A 21 -11.67 -5.74 -1.86
N LEU A 22 -11.49 -5.09 -3.01
CA LEU A 22 -11.47 -3.61 -3.09
C LEU A 22 -12.83 -3.02 -2.67
N ASP A 23 -13.94 -3.63 -3.08
CA ASP A 23 -15.29 -3.21 -2.70
C ASP A 23 -15.55 -3.32 -1.20
N LYS A 24 -14.98 -4.35 -0.56
CA LYS A 24 -15.06 -4.50 0.88
C LYS A 24 -14.33 -3.35 1.58
N LEU A 25 -13.11 -3.03 1.16
CA LEU A 25 -12.34 -1.91 1.73
C LEU A 25 -13.06 -0.57 1.57
N GLU A 26 -13.62 -0.31 0.38
CA GLU A 26 -14.43 0.87 0.12
C GLU A 26 -15.61 0.99 1.11
N LYS A 27 -16.36 -0.10 1.27
CA LYS A 27 -17.50 -0.15 2.21
C LYS A 27 -17.06 0.05 3.65
N ASP A 28 -16.00 -0.62 4.08
CA ASP A 28 -15.48 -0.52 5.45
C ASP A 28 -15.08 0.94 5.78
N VAL A 29 -14.45 1.65 4.83
CA VAL A 29 -14.14 3.09 4.97
C VAL A 29 -15.41 3.93 5.02
N MET A 30 -16.39 3.65 4.15
CA MET A 30 -17.66 4.37 4.12
C MET A 30 -18.45 4.21 5.42
N PHE A 31 -18.54 3.00 5.97
CA PHE A 31 -19.25 2.72 7.21
C PHE A 31 -18.54 3.27 8.45
N SER A 32 -17.19 3.25 8.46
CA SER A 32 -16.41 3.73 9.61
C SER A 32 -16.26 5.25 9.65
N SER A 33 -16.06 5.89 8.50
CA SER A 33 -15.71 7.32 8.42
C SER A 33 -16.77 8.21 7.76
N GLY A 34 -17.80 7.61 7.15
CA GLY A 34 -18.79 8.31 6.32
C GLY A 34 -18.24 8.82 4.98
N LYS A 35 -16.98 8.53 4.66
CA LYS A 35 -16.33 9.00 3.43
C LYS A 35 -16.27 7.91 2.39
N TYR A 36 -16.56 8.29 1.15
CA TYR A 36 -16.35 7.44 -0.01
C TYR A 36 -14.89 7.48 -0.45
N ILE A 37 -14.33 6.32 -0.76
CA ILE A 37 -13.01 6.16 -1.38
C ILE A 37 -13.17 5.28 -2.63
N SER A 38 -12.62 5.70 -3.76
CA SER A 38 -12.71 4.90 -4.98
C SER A 38 -11.70 3.75 -4.97
N ARG A 39 -12.01 2.65 -5.65
CA ARG A 39 -11.06 1.55 -5.93
C ARG A 39 -9.71 2.04 -6.46
N SER A 40 -9.71 3.03 -7.37
CA SER A 40 -8.49 3.62 -7.93
C SER A 40 -7.66 4.37 -6.88
N GLN A 41 -8.32 5.04 -5.93
CA GLN A 41 -7.64 5.71 -4.82
C GLN A 41 -7.00 4.67 -3.89
N ILE A 42 -7.70 3.58 -3.57
CA ILE A 42 -7.14 2.48 -2.77
C ILE A 42 -5.86 1.94 -3.43
N LEU A 43 -5.90 1.67 -4.74
CA LEU A 43 -4.72 1.20 -5.49
C LEU A 43 -3.60 2.25 -5.53
N GLN A 44 -3.95 3.55 -5.64
CA GLN A 44 -2.99 4.64 -5.59
C GLN A 44 -2.29 4.71 -4.23
N ASP A 45 -3.04 4.61 -3.13
CA ASP A 45 -2.50 4.66 -1.77
C ASP A 45 -1.59 3.46 -1.50
N MET A 46 -1.96 2.26 -1.99
CA MET A 46 -1.10 1.08 -1.95
C MET A 46 0.20 1.29 -2.72
N ALA A 47 0.13 1.85 -3.93
CA ALA A 47 1.31 2.13 -4.74
C ALA A 47 2.22 3.19 -4.09
N GLU A 48 1.63 4.24 -3.50
CA GLU A 48 2.37 5.27 -2.77
C GLU A 48 3.07 4.68 -1.53
N LEU A 49 2.37 3.86 -0.76
CA LEU A 49 2.93 3.20 0.43
C LEU A 49 4.12 2.31 0.05
N LEU A 50 3.97 1.49 -0.99
CA LEU A 50 5.03 0.62 -1.47
C LEU A 50 6.20 1.41 -2.07
N ALA A 51 5.96 2.53 -2.75
CA ALA A 51 7.02 3.39 -3.27
C ALA A 51 7.88 4.03 -2.17
N LYS A 52 7.33 4.21 -0.97
CA LYS A 52 8.08 4.67 0.21
C LYS A 52 8.98 3.57 0.78
N THR A 53 8.68 2.31 0.52
CA THR A 53 9.60 1.21 0.83
C THR A 53 10.79 1.31 -0.13
N LYS A 54 12.02 1.12 0.36
CA LYS A 54 13.24 1.07 -0.49
C LYS A 54 13.31 -0.18 -1.37
N MET A 55 12.17 -0.81 -1.66
CA MET A 55 12.04 -1.99 -2.51
C MET A 55 12.42 -1.63 -3.95
N ASN A 56 13.12 -2.55 -4.61
CA ASN A 56 13.34 -2.49 -6.06
C ASN A 56 13.11 -3.85 -6.70
N ALA A 57 12.77 -3.82 -7.98
CA ALA A 57 12.53 -5.01 -8.80
C ALA A 57 13.81 -5.55 -9.48
N THR A 58 15.00 -5.06 -9.10
CA THR A 58 16.24 -5.46 -9.76
C THR A 58 16.51 -6.95 -9.55
N GLY A 59 16.81 -7.66 -10.64
CA GLY A 59 17.17 -9.07 -10.64
C GLY A 59 16.00 -10.05 -10.47
N ILE A 60 14.75 -9.57 -10.49
CA ILE A 60 13.55 -10.42 -10.43
C ILE A 60 13.38 -11.19 -11.74
N LYS A 61 13.10 -12.49 -11.63
CA LYS A 61 12.93 -13.41 -12.78
C LYS A 61 11.48 -13.66 -13.14
N ASP A 62 10.56 -13.57 -12.18
CA ASP A 62 9.15 -13.82 -12.38
C ASP A 62 8.22 -13.02 -11.43
N ASN A 63 6.91 -13.17 -11.66
CA ASN A 63 5.88 -12.50 -10.85
C ASN A 63 5.82 -12.99 -9.40
N GLN A 64 6.24 -14.21 -9.10
CA GLN A 64 6.23 -14.74 -7.72
C GLN A 64 7.33 -14.07 -6.90
N GLU A 65 8.54 -13.96 -7.45
CA GLU A 65 9.65 -13.24 -6.82
C GLU A 65 9.29 -11.77 -6.54
N LEU A 66 8.54 -11.12 -7.43
CA LEU A 66 8.02 -9.77 -7.19
C LEU A 66 7.05 -9.73 -6.01
N LYS A 67 6.10 -10.66 -5.95
CA LYS A 67 5.15 -10.75 -4.83
C LYS A 67 5.87 -10.97 -3.50
N SER A 68 6.88 -11.84 -3.48
CA SER A 68 7.70 -12.07 -2.27
C SER A 68 8.42 -10.80 -1.83
N LYS A 69 9.03 -10.03 -2.74
CA LYS A 69 9.66 -8.75 -2.36
C LYS A 69 8.65 -7.73 -1.83
N ILE A 70 7.44 -7.67 -2.39
CA ILE A 70 6.37 -6.80 -1.88
C ILE A 70 6.00 -7.22 -0.46
N GLN A 71 5.84 -8.52 -0.21
CA GLN A 71 5.54 -9.04 1.13
C GLN A 71 6.63 -8.70 2.14
N GLU A 72 7.91 -8.86 1.78
CA GLU A 72 9.04 -8.47 2.63
C GLU A 72 9.04 -6.97 2.94
N ALA A 73 8.73 -6.13 1.95
CA ALA A 73 8.65 -4.68 2.14
C ALA A 73 7.55 -4.31 3.13
N ILE A 74 6.38 -4.94 3.02
CA ILE A 74 5.26 -4.78 3.95
C ILE A 74 5.65 -5.28 5.36
N ALA A 75 6.30 -6.44 5.47
CA ALA A 75 6.73 -6.97 6.77
C ALA A 75 7.71 -6.04 7.48
N LYS A 76 8.65 -5.43 6.75
CA LYS A 76 9.60 -4.44 7.29
C LYS A 76 8.89 -3.17 7.79
N LEU A 77 7.86 -2.71 7.08
CA LEU A 77 7.06 -1.56 7.53
C LEU A 77 6.41 -1.80 8.90
N TYR A 78 5.94 -3.02 9.18
CA TYR A 78 5.38 -3.35 10.50
C TYR A 78 6.45 -3.36 11.61
N GLN A 79 7.64 -3.90 11.33
CA GLN A 79 8.75 -3.97 12.31
C GLN A 79 9.29 -2.57 12.70
N GLU A 80 9.34 -1.64 11.74
CA GLU A 80 9.76 -0.25 12.00
C GLU A 80 8.75 0.51 12.87
N GLN A 81 7.46 0.15 12.81
CA GLN A 81 6.41 0.74 13.66
C GLN A 81 6.48 0.21 15.10
N GLU A 82 6.72 -1.09 15.30
CA GLU A 82 6.87 -1.68 16.64
C GLU A 82 8.11 -1.15 17.38
N ASN A 83 9.25 -1.03 16.70
CA ASN A 83 10.48 -0.47 17.29
C ASN A 83 10.35 1.02 17.65
N SER A 84 9.46 1.76 17.01
CA SER A 84 9.20 3.18 17.30
C SER A 84 8.27 3.38 18.51
N GLN A 85 7.54 2.36 18.94
CA GLN A 85 6.65 2.43 20.12
C GLN A 85 7.31 1.95 21.43
N SER A 86 8.37 1.15 21.36
CA SER A 86 9.06 0.62 22.57
C SER A 86 10.06 1.58 23.23
N SER A 87 10.26 2.79 22.70
CA SER A 87 11.25 3.77 23.21
C SER A 87 10.66 4.80 24.19
N ASN A 88 9.36 4.74 24.51
CA ASN A 88 8.67 5.68 25.39
C ASN A 88 8.12 5.02 26.66
N GLU A 89 8.96 4.33 27.43
CA GLU A 89 8.67 4.09 28.86
C GLU A 89 9.53 5.03 29.70
N PRO A 90 8.95 6.01 30.43
CA PRO A 90 9.68 6.71 31.47
C PRO A 90 9.88 5.73 32.63
N GLY A 91 11.13 5.35 32.88
CA GLY A 91 11.51 4.61 34.08
C GLY A 91 10.98 5.33 35.32
N GLN A 92 10.22 4.58 36.13
CA GLN A 92 9.83 4.96 37.49
C GLN A 92 11.04 4.96 38.42
#